data_AF-D8F8V5-F1
#
_entry.id   AF-D8F8V5-F1
#
_cell.length_a   1.000
_cell.length_b   1.000
_cell.length_c   1.000
_cell.angle_alpha   90.00
_cell.angle_beta   90.00
_cell.angle_gamma   90.00
#
_symmetry.space_group_name_H-M   'P 1'
#
loop_
_entity.id
_entity.type
_entity.pdbx_description
1 polymer ?
#
loop_
_entity_poly.entity_id
_entity_poly.type
_entity_poly.pdbx_seq_one_letter_code
_entity_poly.pdbx_strand_id
1 'polypeptide(L)'
;MNMSLAEMEKHLKTLRLHGMIATLETRIVQANQGASFTEVFACLIQDELDYRKSRLTQTRLKASGLTEQPTLTEFDWGFNPKLPKMDIYELVSGKFIREGHDALLIGSPGTGKSMIAKTVANAAILAGYKVVYREAHTFFEDLFEATQLNGEK
;
A
#
# COMPACT_ATOMS: atom_id res chain seq x y z
N MET A 1 -17.33 5.04 37.65
CA MET A 1 -18.12 4.36 36.61
C MET A 1 -17.34 3.12 36.20
N ASN A 2 -17.87 1.92 36.45
CA ASN A 2 -17.31 0.69 35.87
C ASN A 2 -17.98 0.50 34.51
N MET A 3 -17.20 0.55 33.45
CA MET A 3 -17.63 0.22 32.09
C MET A 3 -17.32 -1.26 31.85
N SER A 4 -18.29 -2.02 31.34
CA SER A 4 -18.07 -3.41 30.96
C SER A 4 -17.21 -3.51 29.69
N LEU A 5 -16.57 -4.66 29.46
CA LEU A 5 -15.78 -4.90 28.25
C LEU A 5 -16.61 -4.71 26.97
N ALA A 6 -17.84 -5.21 26.96
CA ALA A 6 -18.76 -5.07 25.84
C ALA A 6 -19.13 -3.60 25.55
N GLU A 7 -19.27 -2.77 26.60
CA GLU A 7 -19.49 -1.33 26.44
C GLU A 7 -18.24 -0.63 25.91
N MET A 8 -17.04 -1.02 26.37
CA MET A 8 -15.77 -0.51 25.84
C MET A 8 -15.66 -0.80 24.34
N GLU A 9 -15.89 -2.04 23.90
CA GLU A 9 -15.86 -2.39 22.48
C GLU A 9 -16.86 -1.59 21.65
N LYS A 10 -18.08 -1.41 22.18
CA LYS A 10 -19.11 -0.59 21.53
C LYS A 10 -18.63 0.86 21.37
N HIS A 11 -18.05 1.46 22.40
CA HIS A 11 -17.53 2.82 22.35
C HIS A 11 -16.33 2.94 21.40
N LEU A 12 -15.38 2.00 21.45
CA LEU A 12 -14.25 1.96 20.52
C LEU A 12 -14.74 1.85 19.07
N LYS A 13 -15.80 1.09 18.81
CA LYS A 13 -16.42 0.98 17.48
C LYS A 13 -17.02 2.31 17.04
N THR A 14 -17.72 3.02 17.93
CA THR A 14 -18.24 4.38 17.67
C THR A 14 -17.11 5.37 17.35
N LEU A 15 -15.98 5.27 18.05
CA LEU A 15 -14.78 6.07 17.81
C LEU A 15 -13.96 5.63 16.59
N ARG A 16 -14.37 4.54 15.93
CA ARG A 16 -13.68 3.92 14.78
C ARG A 16 -12.26 3.43 15.10
N LEU A 17 -11.99 3.04 16.34
CA LEU A 17 -10.72 2.49 16.83
C LEU A 17 -10.64 0.98 16.60
N HIS A 18 -10.71 0.58 15.33
CA HIS A 18 -10.86 -0.82 14.94
C HIS A 18 -9.63 -1.68 15.25
N GLY A 19 -8.43 -1.11 15.23
CA GLY A 19 -7.20 -1.80 15.60
C GLY A 19 -7.15 -2.10 17.11
N MET A 20 -7.55 -1.13 17.94
CA MET A 20 -7.69 -1.37 19.38
C MET A 20 -8.71 -2.45 19.70
N ILE A 21 -9.86 -2.46 19.02
CA ILE A 21 -10.88 -3.51 19.21
C ILE A 21 -10.30 -4.89 18.89
N ALA A 22 -9.55 -5.00 17.79
CA ALA A 22 -8.98 -6.26 17.34
C ALA A 22 -7.97 -6.87 18.32
N THR A 23 -7.30 -6.05 19.14
CA THR A 23 -6.26 -6.50 20.08
C THR A 23 -6.63 -6.31 21.56
N LEU A 24 -7.80 -5.75 21.87
CA LEU A 24 -8.19 -5.34 23.22
C LEU A 24 -8.04 -6.46 24.26
N GLU A 25 -8.57 -7.64 23.98
CA GLU A 25 -8.48 -8.80 24.87
C GLU A 25 -7.02 -9.23 25.11
N THR A 26 -6.21 -9.27 24.05
CA THR A 26 -4.78 -9.60 24.15
C THR A 26 -4.04 -8.60 25.04
N ARG A 27 -4.37 -7.31 24.93
CA ARG A 27 -3.77 -6.24 25.73
C ARG A 27 -4.22 -6.28 27.19
N ILE A 28 -5.46 -6.71 27.46
CA ILE A 28 -5.95 -6.96 28.83
C ILE A 28 -5.19 -8.12 29.48
N VAL A 29 -4.96 -9.22 28.76
CA VAL A 29 -4.15 -10.34 29.26
C VAL A 29 -2.72 -9.87 29.56
N GLN A 30 -2.12 -9.06 28.68
CA GLN A 30 -0.80 -8.48 28.89
C GLN A 30 -0.75 -7.61 30.16
N ALA A 31 -1.77 -6.78 30.42
CA ALA A 31 -1.87 -6.00 31.66
C ALA A 31 -1.92 -6.90 32.91
N ASN A 32 -2.69 -7.99 32.85
CA ASN A 32 -2.82 -8.94 33.96
C ASN A 32 -1.54 -9.74 34.23
N GLN A 33 -0.62 -9.80 33.26
CA GLN A 33 0.71 -10.43 33.42
C GLN A 33 1.76 -9.47 34.05
N GLY A 34 1.35 -8.28 34.47
CA GLY A 34 2.21 -7.33 35.18
C GLY A 34 2.81 -6.23 34.29
N ALA A 35 2.39 -6.13 33.03
CA ALA A 35 2.74 -4.96 32.21
C ALA A 35 2.13 -3.69 32.82
N SER A 36 2.88 -2.59 32.75
CA SER A 36 2.38 -1.31 33.25
C SER A 36 1.21 -0.81 32.38
N PHE A 37 0.28 -0.07 32.97
CA PHE A 37 -0.82 0.54 32.22
C PHE A 37 -0.31 1.39 31.04
N THR A 38 0.78 2.14 31.24
CA THR A 38 1.39 2.98 30.21
C THR A 38 1.86 2.16 29.01
N GLU A 39 2.51 1.01 29.23
CA GLU A 39 2.95 0.12 28.16
C GLU A 39 1.77 -0.46 27.38
N VAL A 40 0.76 -0.98 28.09
CA VAL A 40 -0.43 -1.56 27.45
C VAL A 40 -1.18 -0.51 26.65
N PHE A 41 -1.34 0.69 27.19
CA PHE A 41 -2.00 1.78 26.49
C PHE A 41 -1.20 2.26 25.27
N ALA A 42 0.13 2.35 25.37
CA ALA A 42 0.99 2.65 24.22
C ALA A 42 0.87 1.58 23.13
N CYS A 43 0.82 0.30 23.51
CA CYS A 43 0.59 -0.80 22.58
C CYS A 43 -0.77 -0.71 21.88
N LEU A 44 -1.86 -0.39 22.60
CA LEU A 44 -3.18 -0.19 22.00
C LEU A 44 -3.17 0.95 20.96
N ILE A 45 -2.49 2.05 21.27
CA ILE A 45 -2.34 3.16 20.32
C ILE A 45 -1.58 2.70 19.08
N GLN A 46 -0.49 1.96 19.26
CA GLN A 46 0.31 1.44 18.15
C GLN A 46 -0.51 0.48 17.27
N ASP A 47 -1.29 -0.42 17.88
CA ASP A 47 -2.17 -1.35 17.15
C ASP A 47 -3.18 -0.61 16.25
N GLU A 48 -3.76 0.49 16.75
CA GLU A 48 -4.65 1.34 15.94
C GLU A 48 -3.93 2.02 14.77
N LEU A 49 -2.74 2.57 15.03
CA LEU A 49 -1.95 3.24 14.00
C LEU A 49 -1.57 2.26 12.89
N ASP A 50 -1.13 1.06 13.25
CA ASP A 50 -0.77 0.01 12.30
C ASP A 50 -1.97 -0.50 11.52
N TYR A 51 -3.12 -0.67 12.18
CA TYR A 51 -4.38 -1.03 11.53
C TYR A 51 -4.78 0.02 10.48
N ARG A 52 -4.73 1.31 10.85
CA ARG A 52 -5.06 2.41 9.92
C ARG A 52 -4.10 2.47 8.74
N LYS A 53 -2.80 2.33 9.00
CA LYS A 53 -1.77 2.31 7.95
C LYS A 53 -2.00 1.16 6.97
N SER A 54 -2.20 -0.04 7.49
CA SER A 54 -2.50 -1.24 6.68
C SER A 54 -3.76 -1.05 5.84
N ARG A 55 -4.86 -0.59 6.44
CA ARG A 55 -6.11 -0.34 5.74
C ARG A 55 -5.96 0.71 4.64
N LEU A 56 -5.21 1.78 4.88
CA LEU A 56 -4.94 2.81 3.88
C LEU A 56 -4.15 2.25 2.69
N THR A 57 -3.10 1.48 2.96
CA THR A 57 -2.29 0.82 1.93
C THR A 57 -3.13 -0.14 1.10
N GLN A 58 -3.93 -1.01 1.73
CA GLN A 58 -4.85 -1.91 1.03
C GLN A 58 -5.87 -1.16 0.18
N THR A 59 -6.39 -0.04 0.68
CA THR A 59 -7.35 0.79 -0.07
C THR A 59 -6.68 1.38 -1.32
N ARG A 60 -5.46 1.91 -1.18
CA ARG A 60 -4.69 2.47 -2.30
C ARG A 60 -4.32 1.40 -3.33
N LEU A 61 -3.91 0.23 -2.86
CA LEU A 61 -3.61 -0.90 -3.71
C LEU A 61 -4.81 -1.30 -4.56
N LYS A 62 -6.00 -1.46 -3.94
CA LYS A 62 -7.24 -1.75 -4.67
C LYS A 62 -7.60 -0.66 -5.67
N ALA A 63 -7.42 0.62 -5.31
CA ALA A 63 -7.69 1.75 -6.19
C ALA A 63 -6.70 1.89 -7.35
N SER A 64 -5.48 1.34 -7.21
CA SER A 64 -4.42 1.52 -8.21
C SER A 64 -4.65 0.78 -9.52
N GLY A 65 -5.50 -0.25 -9.54
CA GLY A 65 -5.64 -1.16 -10.68
C GLY A 65 -4.44 -2.10 -10.87
N LEU A 66 -3.48 -2.11 -9.95
CA LEU A 66 -2.37 -3.06 -9.93
C LEU A 66 -2.88 -4.44 -9.48
N THR A 67 -3.04 -5.37 -10.42
CA THR A 67 -3.52 -6.73 -10.17
C THR A 67 -2.44 -7.62 -9.54
N GLU A 68 -1.24 -7.57 -10.10
CA GLU A 68 -0.06 -8.29 -9.63
C GLU A 68 0.81 -7.38 -8.77
N GLN A 69 1.32 -7.90 -7.65
CA GLN A 69 2.14 -7.13 -6.70
C GLN A 69 3.57 -7.67 -6.66
N PRO A 70 4.30 -7.68 -7.79
CA PRO A 70 5.63 -8.25 -7.82
C PRO A 70 6.55 -7.45 -6.90
N THR A 71 7.33 -8.17 -6.12
CA THR A 71 8.35 -7.60 -5.25
C THR A 71 9.73 -7.77 -5.87
N LEU A 72 10.68 -6.93 -5.43
CA LEU A 72 12.04 -7.02 -5.95
C LEU A 72 12.75 -8.32 -5.52
N THR A 73 12.29 -8.95 -4.44
CA THR A 73 12.73 -10.27 -3.98
C THR A 73 12.33 -11.40 -4.92
N GLU A 74 11.23 -11.24 -5.65
CA GLU A 74 10.74 -12.22 -6.64
C GLU A 74 11.36 -11.98 -8.02
N PHE A 75 12.13 -10.90 -8.18
CA PHE A 75 12.70 -10.53 -9.47
C PHE A 75 13.87 -11.45 -9.85
N ASP A 76 13.70 -12.24 -10.90
CA ASP A 76 14.75 -13.09 -11.44
C ASP A 76 15.79 -12.24 -12.20
N TRP A 77 16.85 -11.86 -11.51
CA TRP A 77 17.99 -11.16 -12.10
C TRP A 77 18.79 -12.01 -13.09
N GLY A 78 18.59 -13.33 -13.11
CA GLY A 78 19.18 -14.25 -14.09
C GLY A 78 18.50 -14.19 -15.45
N PHE A 79 17.22 -13.79 -15.50
CA PHE A 79 16.45 -13.67 -16.74
C PHE A 79 17.05 -12.64 -17.72
N ASN A 80 17.58 -11.52 -17.21
CA ASN A 80 18.30 -10.55 -18.02
C ASN A 80 19.48 -9.94 -17.24
N PRO A 81 20.68 -10.56 -17.31
CA PRO A 81 21.83 -10.14 -16.52
C PRO A 81 22.40 -8.77 -16.95
N LYS A 82 21.99 -8.23 -18.10
CA LYS A 82 22.37 -6.91 -18.59
C LYS A 82 21.52 -5.77 -18.01
N LEU A 83 20.49 -6.07 -17.22
CA LEU A 83 19.66 -5.04 -16.60
C LEU A 83 20.49 -4.20 -15.60
N PRO A 84 20.37 -2.86 -15.66
CA PRO A 84 21.06 -2.00 -14.71
C PRO A 84 20.39 -2.11 -13.33
N LYS A 85 20.92 -3.01 -12.49
CA LYS A 85 20.33 -3.32 -11.18
C LYS A 85 20.19 -2.07 -10.31
N MET A 86 21.25 -1.25 -10.25
CA MET A 86 21.29 -0.06 -9.40
C MET A 86 20.21 0.95 -9.77
N ASP A 87 20.03 1.23 -11.07
CA ASP A 87 18.99 2.15 -11.55
C ASP A 87 17.59 1.62 -11.20
N ILE A 88 17.37 0.30 -11.29
CA ILE A 88 16.10 -0.32 -10.90
C ILE A 88 15.86 -0.18 -9.38
N TYR A 89 16.88 -0.40 -8.55
CA TYR A 89 16.77 -0.16 -7.10
C TYR A 89 16.44 1.31 -6.79
N GLU A 90 17.06 2.25 -7.50
CA GLU A 90 16.78 3.68 -7.34
C GLU A 90 15.33 4.02 -7.72
N LEU A 91 14.83 3.47 -8.83
CA LEU A 91 13.43 3.61 -9.23
C LEU A 91 12.47 3.04 -8.17
N VAL A 92 12.74 1.84 -7.68
CA VAL A 92 11.92 1.19 -6.64
C VAL A 92 11.94 1.97 -5.32
N SER A 93 13.02 2.69 -5.01
CA SER A 93 13.10 3.56 -3.83
C SER A 93 12.12 4.75 -3.86
N GLY A 94 11.54 5.04 -5.03
CA GLY A 94 10.63 6.16 -5.25
C GLY A 94 11.31 7.53 -5.17
N LYS A 95 12.64 7.60 -5.31
CA LYS A 95 13.39 8.87 -5.25
C LYS A 95 12.91 9.86 -6.31
N PHE A 96 12.70 9.40 -7.55
CA PHE A 96 12.18 10.24 -8.63
C PHE A 96 10.83 10.88 -8.28
N ILE A 97 9.95 10.18 -7.56
CA ILE A 97 8.66 10.72 -7.09
C ILE A 97 8.87 11.85 -6.07
N ARG A 98 9.80 11.66 -5.12
CA ARG A 98 10.14 12.68 -4.11
C ARG A 98 10.74 13.94 -4.73
N GLU A 99 11.53 13.77 -5.78
CA GLU A 99 12.24 14.85 -6.47
C GLU A 99 11.42 15.50 -7.60
N GLY A 100 10.23 14.95 -7.90
CA GLY A 100 9.37 15.48 -8.97
C GLY A 100 9.91 15.20 -10.38
N HIS A 101 10.66 14.12 -10.54
CA HIS A 101 11.19 13.67 -11.82
C HIS A 101 10.29 12.59 -12.45
N ASP A 102 10.49 12.37 -13.75
CA ASP A 102 9.84 11.28 -14.50
C ASP A 102 10.81 10.11 -14.70
N ALA A 103 10.26 8.90 -14.78
CA ALA A 103 11.00 7.69 -15.07
C ALA A 103 10.47 7.03 -16.36
N LEU A 104 11.38 6.74 -17.30
CA LEU A 104 11.04 6.11 -18.57
C LEU A 104 11.87 4.83 -18.77
N LEU A 105 11.19 3.72 -19.00
CA LEU A 105 11.82 2.41 -19.24
C LEU A 105 11.80 2.10 -20.75
N ILE A 106 12.97 2.04 -21.38
CA ILE A 106 13.13 1.77 -22.84
C ILE A 106 13.84 0.44 -23.06
N GLY A 107 13.39 -0.34 -24.05
CA GLY A 107 14.12 -1.51 -24.55
C GLY A 107 13.25 -2.45 -25.38
N SER A 108 13.82 -3.55 -25.86
CA SER A 108 13.11 -4.56 -26.66
C SER A 108 11.93 -5.21 -25.90
N PRO A 109 10.89 -5.70 -26.60
CA PRO A 109 9.82 -6.47 -25.95
C PRO A 109 10.38 -7.66 -25.14
N GLY A 110 9.71 -8.02 -24.04
CA GLY A 110 10.10 -9.17 -23.23
C GLY A 110 11.27 -8.96 -22.25
N THR A 111 11.84 -7.75 -22.14
CA THR A 111 12.99 -7.51 -21.23
C THR A 111 12.62 -7.23 -19.76
N GLY A 112 11.36 -7.48 -19.35
CA GLY A 112 10.92 -7.27 -17.96
C GLY A 112 10.47 -5.85 -17.59
N LYS A 113 10.29 -4.93 -18.56
CA LYS A 113 9.87 -3.54 -18.27
C LYS A 113 8.55 -3.43 -17.51
N SER A 114 7.53 -4.18 -17.94
CA SER A 114 6.22 -4.18 -17.27
C SER A 114 6.33 -4.71 -15.85
N MET A 115 7.19 -5.72 -15.62
CA MET A 115 7.46 -6.24 -14.28
C MET A 115 8.10 -5.17 -13.40
N ILE A 116 9.15 -4.49 -13.89
CA ILE A 116 9.80 -3.38 -13.18
C ILE A 116 8.80 -2.26 -12.85
N ALA A 117 7.98 -1.85 -13.83
CA ALA A 117 6.97 -0.82 -13.63
C ALA A 117 5.94 -1.21 -12.54
N LYS A 118 5.48 -2.47 -12.55
CA LYS A 118 4.59 -3.03 -11.51
C LYS A 118 5.27 -3.06 -10.14
N THR A 119 6.55 -3.44 -10.07
CA THR A 119 7.33 -3.45 -8.81
C THR A 119 7.52 -2.03 -8.25
N VAL A 120 7.84 -1.06 -9.10
CA VAL A 120 7.94 0.35 -8.73
C VAL A 120 6.59 0.87 -8.24
N ALA A 121 5.50 0.56 -8.95
CA ALA A 121 4.14 0.94 -8.54
C ALA A 121 3.78 0.34 -7.17
N ASN A 122 4.05 -0.94 -6.95
CA ASN A 122 3.82 -1.61 -5.67
C ASN A 122 4.61 -0.92 -4.54
N ALA A 123 5.91 -0.69 -4.75
CA ALA A 123 6.76 -0.03 -3.77
C ALA A 123 6.28 1.40 -3.44
N ALA A 124 5.84 2.16 -4.45
CA ALA A 124 5.28 3.49 -4.25
C ALA A 124 3.97 3.45 -3.43
N ILE A 125 3.09 2.47 -3.66
CA ILE A 125 1.87 2.27 -2.86
C ILE A 125 2.22 1.98 -1.39
N LEU A 126 3.19 1.09 -1.16
CA LEU A 126 3.68 0.74 0.19
C LEU A 126 4.34 1.95 0.88
N ALA A 127 5.02 2.81 0.13
CA ALA A 127 5.58 4.08 0.62
C ALA A 127 4.50 5.15 0.89
N GLY A 128 3.24 4.88 0.55
CA GLY A 128 2.11 5.74 0.85
C GLY A 128 1.69 6.69 -0.27
N TYR A 129 2.22 6.53 -1.48
CA TYR A 129 1.78 7.29 -2.65
C TYR A 129 0.44 6.80 -3.19
N LYS A 130 -0.31 7.71 -3.82
CA LYS A 130 -1.45 7.32 -4.66
C LYS A 130 -0.89 6.98 -6.04
N VAL A 131 -1.19 5.77 -6.51
CA VAL A 131 -0.67 5.25 -7.78
C VAL A 131 -1.84 4.76 -8.61
N VAL A 132 -1.75 4.94 -9.93
CA VAL A 132 -2.64 4.33 -10.91
C VAL A 132 -1.78 3.58 -11.92
N TYR A 133 -2.01 2.28 -12.05
CA TYR A 133 -1.39 1.43 -13.07
C TYR A 133 -2.42 1.17 -14.17
N ARG A 134 -1.99 1.34 -15.42
CA ARG A 134 -2.79 1.05 -16.62
C ARG A 134 -1.89 0.49 -17.71
N GLU A 135 -2.42 -0.46 -18.46
CA GLU A 135 -1.80 -0.87 -19.70
C GLU A 135 -2.16 0.13 -20.79
N ALA A 136 -1.19 0.44 -21.66
CA ALA A 136 -1.33 1.53 -22.62
C ALA A 136 -2.55 1.34 -23.53
N HIS A 137 -2.81 0.12 -24.00
CA HIS A 137 -3.94 -0.17 -24.88
C HIS A 137 -5.28 0.10 -24.20
N THR A 138 -5.48 -0.41 -22.97
CA THR A 138 -6.71 -0.16 -22.19
C THR A 138 -6.88 1.33 -21.91
N PHE A 139 -5.78 2.03 -21.60
CA PHE A 139 -5.84 3.47 -21.35
C PHE A 139 -6.29 4.27 -22.57
N PHE A 140 -5.81 3.91 -23.77
CA PHE A 140 -6.24 4.57 -25.01
C PHE A 140 -7.70 4.26 -25.36
N GLU A 141 -8.17 3.04 -25.12
CA GLU A 141 -9.57 2.66 -25.29
C GLU A 141 -10.48 3.48 -24.35
N ASP A 142 -10.16 3.50 -23.05
CA ASP A 142 -10.88 4.30 -22.04
C ASP A 142 -10.94 5.79 -22.43
N LEU A 143 -9.83 6.33 -22.92
CA LEU A 143 -9.74 7.73 -23.34
C LEU A 143 -10.60 8.00 -24.57
N PHE A 144 -10.58 7.10 -25.55
CA PHE A 144 -11.37 7.22 -26.76
C PHE A 144 -12.87 7.19 -26.47
N GLU A 145 -13.34 6.23 -25.67
CA GLU A 145 -14.74 6.15 -25.23
C GLU A 145 -15.16 7.42 -24.48
N ALA A 146 -14.32 7.91 -23.56
CA ALA A 146 -14.60 9.13 -22.82
C ALA A 146 -14.70 10.39 -23.71
N THR A 147 -13.90 10.47 -24.78
CA THR A 147 -14.00 11.58 -25.74
C THR A 147 -15.26 11.54 -26.59
N GLN A 148 -15.75 10.34 -26.95
CA GLN A 148 -17.00 10.21 -27.71
C GLN A 148 -18.22 10.61 -26.88
N LEU A 149 -18.28 10.17 -25.61
CA LEU A 149 -19.39 10.49 -24.71
C LEU A 149 -19.47 11.99 -24.36
N ASN A 150 -18.35 12.70 -24.37
CA ASN A 150 -18.29 14.14 -24.11
C ASN A 150 -18.50 14.99 -25.38
N GLY A 151 -18.45 14.41 -26.57
CA GLY A 151 -18.67 15.09 -27.85
C GLY A 151 -20.14 15.21 -28.28
N GLU A 152 -21.07 14.59 -27.54
CA GLU A 152 -22.52 14.62 -27.81
C GLU A 152 -23.28 15.69 -26.97
N LYS A 153 -22.60 16.69 -26.42
CA LYS A 153 -23.22 17.83 -25.71
C LYS A 153 -22.92 19.17 -26.34
#